data_AF-A0A8H3R1Z5-F1
#
_entry.id   AF-A0A8H3R1Z5-F1
#
_cell.length_a   1.000
_cell.length_b   1.000
_cell.length_c   1.000
_cell.angle_alpha   90.00
_cell.angle_beta   90.00
_cell.angle_gamma   90.00
#
_symmetry.space_group_name_H-M   'P 1'
#
loop_
_entity.id
_entity.type
_entity.pdbx_description
1 polymer ?
#
loop_
_entity_poly.entity_id
_entity_poly.type
_entity_poly.pdbx_seq_one_letter_code
_entity_poly.pdbx_strand_id
1 'polypeptide(L)'
;MQDEIQEDDLEAGPGPTTQAHREISHDPARQHNNLRNITVWEGKVQSSNNPKYAFNKQQAEQTKYAEAPYMPQLIEASREAITGVLQEELRRKDQIKTALVVNATYVNYKYKGKGDLTDKANYETKELNTYHRGKMGVLLSEKDIDEHLAKTVSHIDKKISDQLILESGFILRYINYISIEIYPFCRATDRGDES
;
A
#
# COMPACT_ATOMS: atom_id res chain seq x y z
N MET A 1 -16.49 65.64 9.63
CA MET A 1 -16.02 64.84 8.48
C MET A 1 -15.50 63.52 9.01
N GLN A 2 -16.33 62.48 8.97
CA GLN A 2 -16.21 61.36 8.05
C GLN A 2 -17.36 60.40 8.37
N ASP A 3 -17.97 59.93 7.28
CA ASP A 3 -19.32 59.41 7.18
C ASP A 3 -19.45 57.91 7.54
N GLU A 4 -20.67 57.50 7.88
CA GLU A 4 -21.15 56.11 7.86
C GLU A 4 -21.17 55.54 6.43
N ILE A 5 -20.81 54.26 6.28
CA ILE A 5 -21.46 53.34 5.32
C ILE A 5 -21.57 51.96 5.97
N GLN A 6 -22.77 51.39 5.86
CA GLN A 6 -23.25 50.10 6.34
C GLN A 6 -23.15 49.01 5.24
N GLU A 7 -23.12 47.75 5.67
CA GLU A 7 -23.47 46.48 4.99
C GLU A 7 -22.67 46.00 3.76
N ASP A 8 -22.05 44.81 3.87
CA ASP A 8 -22.57 43.62 3.18
C ASP A 8 -21.96 42.32 3.74
N ASP A 9 -22.85 41.38 4.02
CA ASP A 9 -22.63 40.00 4.42
C ASP A 9 -22.37 39.13 3.18
N LEU A 10 -21.19 38.50 3.11
CA LEU A 10 -20.93 37.38 2.20
C LEU A 10 -20.13 36.30 2.94
N GLU A 11 -20.90 35.40 3.53
CA GLU A 11 -20.55 34.05 3.96
C GLU A 11 -19.74 33.30 2.86
N ALA A 12 -18.42 33.35 2.95
CA ALA A 12 -17.52 32.49 2.18
C ALA A 12 -17.14 31.28 3.06
N GLY A 13 -17.89 30.19 2.94
CA GLY A 13 -17.57 28.92 3.59
C GLY A 13 -16.15 28.43 3.26
N PRO A 14 -15.52 27.63 4.14
CA PRO A 14 -14.18 27.13 3.90
C PRO A 14 -14.22 26.09 2.77
N GLY A 15 -13.88 26.52 1.56
CA GLY A 15 -13.60 25.62 0.44
C GLY A 15 -12.39 24.71 0.76
N PRO A 16 -12.37 23.46 0.27
CA PRO A 16 -11.32 22.51 0.60
C PRO A 16 -10.05 22.90 -0.15
N THR A 17 -9.11 23.52 0.55
CA THR A 17 -7.83 23.93 -0.03
C THR A 17 -6.74 22.92 0.31
N THR A 18 -6.15 22.38 -0.77
CA THR A 18 -4.83 21.72 -0.86
C THR A 18 -4.78 20.20 -0.67
N GLN A 19 -5.06 19.46 -1.75
CA GLN A 19 -4.32 18.21 -2.00
C GLN A 19 -2.87 18.57 -2.30
N ALA A 20 -1.98 18.32 -1.33
CA ALA A 20 -0.55 18.38 -1.56
C ALA A 20 -0.17 17.35 -2.63
N HIS A 21 0.44 17.82 -3.71
CA HIS A 21 1.09 17.05 -4.75
C HIS A 21 2.22 16.22 -4.11
N ARG A 22 1.93 14.98 -3.69
CA ARG A 22 2.95 14.04 -3.22
C ARG A 22 3.70 13.51 -4.43
N GLU A 23 5.02 13.73 -4.45
CA GLU A 23 5.92 13.14 -5.43
C GLU A 23 5.72 11.62 -5.47
N ILE A 24 5.35 11.14 -6.66
CA ILE A 24 5.03 9.76 -6.93
C ILE A 24 6.34 8.97 -6.96
N SER A 25 6.67 8.31 -5.85
CA SER A 25 7.74 7.30 -5.80
C SER A 25 7.52 6.28 -6.93
N HIS A 26 8.52 6.06 -7.79
CA HIS A 26 8.41 5.22 -9.00
C HIS A 26 8.45 3.73 -8.59
N ASP A 27 7.31 3.06 -8.61
CA ASP A 27 7.21 1.61 -8.36
C ASP A 27 7.49 0.82 -9.67
N PRO A 28 8.59 0.03 -9.75
CA PRO A 28 8.94 -0.76 -10.93
C PRO A 28 7.99 -1.94 -11.22
N ALA A 29 7.15 -2.37 -10.27
CA ALA A 29 6.14 -3.40 -10.47
C ALA A 29 4.87 -2.87 -11.17
N ARG A 30 4.87 -1.59 -11.55
CA ARG A 30 3.78 -0.94 -12.31
C ARG A 30 3.68 -1.51 -13.72
N GLN A 31 2.60 -2.23 -14.00
CA GLN A 31 2.32 -2.80 -15.33
C GLN A 31 1.78 -1.77 -16.34
N HIS A 32 1.36 -0.57 -15.91
CA HIS A 32 0.73 0.41 -16.80
C HIS A 32 1.21 1.84 -16.51
N ASN A 33 2.11 2.38 -17.33
CA ASN A 33 2.52 3.80 -17.28
C ASN A 33 1.43 4.77 -17.80
N ASN A 34 0.40 4.27 -18.48
CA ASN A 34 -0.54 5.09 -19.26
C ASN A 34 -1.94 5.21 -18.65
N LEU A 35 -2.21 4.57 -17.52
CA LEU A 35 -3.42 4.82 -16.74
C LEU A 35 -3.00 5.68 -15.56
N ARG A 36 -3.54 6.89 -15.44
CA ARG A 36 -3.37 7.73 -14.23
C ARG A 36 -3.96 6.95 -13.04
N ASN A 37 -3.17 6.08 -12.43
CA ASN A 37 -3.49 5.42 -11.18
C ASN A 37 -3.44 6.49 -10.09
N ILE A 38 -4.48 6.52 -9.27
CA ILE A 38 -4.53 7.44 -8.13
C ILE A 38 -4.25 6.57 -6.91
N THR A 39 -3.10 6.77 -6.27
CA THR A 39 -2.89 6.30 -4.91
C THR A 39 -3.86 7.10 -4.03
N VAL A 40 -4.97 6.47 -3.65
CA VAL A 40 -6.02 7.14 -2.89
C VAL A 40 -5.71 7.13 -1.40
N TRP A 41 -4.86 6.21 -0.94
CA TRP A 41 -4.44 6.11 0.45
C TRP A 41 -3.10 5.40 0.59
N GLU A 42 -2.32 5.83 1.57
CA GLU A 42 -1.08 5.20 2.01
C GLU A 42 -1.03 5.19 3.53
N GLY A 43 -0.85 3.99 4.11
CA GLY A 43 -0.58 3.79 5.52
C GLY A 43 0.88 3.44 5.76
N LYS A 44 1.56 4.19 6.63
CA LYS A 44 2.90 3.82 7.12
C LYS A 44 2.75 2.74 8.18
N VAL A 45 3.48 1.63 8.02
CA VAL A 45 3.29 0.43 8.86
C VAL A 45 4.50 0.09 9.73
N GLN A 46 5.47 1.00 9.85
CA GLN A 46 6.64 0.82 10.70
C GLN A 46 6.24 0.65 12.18
N SER A 47 6.66 -0.47 12.76
CA SER A 47 6.34 -0.85 14.15
C SER A 47 6.90 0.10 15.20
N SER A 48 7.99 0.81 14.89
CA SER A 48 8.59 1.83 15.77
C SER A 48 7.66 2.99 16.09
N ASN A 49 6.65 3.23 15.23
CA ASN A 49 5.80 4.41 15.31
C ASN A 49 4.37 4.07 15.75
N ASN A 50 3.97 2.79 15.73
CA ASN A 50 2.61 2.38 16.06
C ASN A 50 2.56 0.94 16.61
N PRO A 51 2.12 0.75 17.87
CA PRO A 51 2.03 -0.59 18.48
C PRO A 51 1.05 -1.52 17.77
N LYS A 52 0.09 -0.98 16.99
CA LYS A 52 -0.81 -1.76 16.12
C LYS A 52 -0.05 -2.64 15.11
N TYR A 53 1.16 -2.22 14.73
CA TYR A 53 2.03 -2.95 13.82
C TYR A 53 3.19 -3.65 14.55
N ALA A 54 3.04 -4.00 15.84
CA ALA A 54 4.10 -4.66 16.62
C ALA A 54 4.62 -5.98 16.03
N PHE A 55 3.82 -6.64 15.18
CA PHE A 55 4.23 -7.82 14.42
C PHE A 55 5.28 -7.51 13.32
N ASN A 56 5.32 -6.26 12.84
CA ASN A 56 6.17 -5.83 11.74
C ASN A 56 7.61 -5.56 12.21
N LYS A 57 8.28 -6.63 12.63
CA LYS A 57 9.69 -6.66 13.06
C LYS A 57 10.51 -7.49 12.08
N GLN A 58 11.83 -7.51 12.21
CA GLN A 58 12.66 -8.39 11.37
C GLN A 58 12.45 -9.85 11.81
N GLN A 59 12.23 -10.75 10.85
CA GLN A 59 12.21 -12.19 11.13
C GLN A 59 13.62 -12.71 11.43
N ALA A 60 13.73 -13.74 12.27
CA ALA A 60 15.00 -14.43 12.44
C ALA A 60 15.32 -15.25 11.18
N GLU A 61 16.60 -15.43 10.85
CA GLU A 61 17.05 -16.19 9.67
C GLU A 61 16.54 -17.63 9.65
N GLN A 62 16.32 -18.23 10.81
CA GLN A 62 15.79 -19.58 10.96
C GLN A 62 14.27 -19.69 10.84
N THR A 63 13.54 -18.56 10.84
CA THR A 63 12.07 -18.57 10.74
C THR A 63 11.67 -18.57 9.27
N LYS A 64 10.95 -19.61 8.84
CA LYS A 64 10.37 -19.61 7.49
C LYS A 64 9.21 -18.62 7.45
N TYR A 65 9.16 -17.77 6.43
CA TYR A 65 8.06 -16.81 6.25
C TYR A 65 6.67 -17.48 6.32
N ALA A 66 6.54 -18.69 5.77
CA ALA A 66 5.30 -19.47 5.78
C ALA A 66 4.77 -19.81 7.18
N GLU A 67 5.62 -19.82 8.22
CA GLU A 67 5.22 -20.10 9.60
C GLU A 67 4.60 -18.87 10.29
N ALA A 68 4.95 -17.67 9.82
CA ALA A 68 4.48 -16.41 10.39
C ALA A 68 4.36 -15.32 9.30
N PRO A 69 3.36 -15.44 8.39
CA PRO A 69 3.16 -14.47 7.32
C PRO A 69 2.70 -13.11 7.86
N TYR A 70 3.12 -12.03 7.19
CA TYR A 70 2.87 -10.66 7.66
C TYR A 70 1.54 -10.12 7.14
N MET A 71 1.10 -10.55 5.96
CA MET A 71 -0.08 -9.97 5.32
C MET A 71 -1.39 -10.19 6.10
N PRO A 72 -1.66 -11.35 6.71
CA PRO A 72 -2.89 -11.53 7.49
C PRO A 72 -2.98 -10.52 8.64
N GLN A 73 -1.90 -10.38 9.42
CA GLN A 73 -1.82 -9.43 10.54
C GLN A 73 -1.85 -7.98 10.05
N LEU A 74 -1.20 -7.68 8.92
CA LEU A 74 -1.21 -6.35 8.33
C LEU A 74 -2.61 -5.92 7.87
N ILE A 75 -3.33 -6.82 7.21
CA ILE A 75 -4.70 -6.54 6.76
C ILE A 75 -5.65 -6.48 7.94
N GLU A 76 -5.52 -7.33 8.95
CA GLU A 76 -6.30 -7.22 10.18
C GLU A 76 -6.07 -5.85 10.87
N ALA A 77 -4.82 -5.45 11.05
CA ALA A 77 -4.45 -4.17 11.63
C ALA A 77 -4.90 -2.98 10.78
N SER A 78 -4.97 -3.11 9.45
CA SER A 78 -5.33 -1.99 8.57
C SER A 78 -6.76 -2.06 8.06
N ARG A 79 -7.54 -3.07 8.48
CA ARG A 79 -8.85 -3.43 7.91
C ARG A 79 -9.80 -2.24 7.87
N GLU A 80 -10.01 -1.61 9.01
CA GLU A 80 -10.94 -0.49 9.14
C GLU A 80 -10.58 0.67 8.20
N ALA A 81 -9.31 1.06 8.15
CA ALA A 81 -8.84 2.13 7.28
C ALA A 81 -8.97 1.78 5.80
N ILE A 82 -8.58 0.56 5.42
CA ILE A 82 -8.66 0.08 4.04
C ILE A 82 -10.12 -0.02 3.58
N THR A 83 -10.97 -0.63 4.39
CA THR A 83 -12.40 -0.77 4.10
C THR A 83 -13.07 0.59 3.98
N GLY A 84 -12.79 1.53 4.89
CA GLY A 84 -13.34 2.88 4.83
C GLY A 84 -12.99 3.62 3.54
N VAL A 85 -11.73 3.54 3.09
CA VAL A 85 -11.29 4.13 1.81
C VAL A 85 -11.99 3.48 0.62
N LEU A 86 -12.08 2.15 0.60
CA LEU A 86 -12.73 1.43 -0.51
C LEU A 86 -14.23 1.71 -0.58
N GLN A 87 -14.93 1.78 0.56
CA GLN A 87 -16.34 2.13 0.63
C GLN A 87 -16.60 3.56 0.15
N GLU A 88 -15.79 4.52 0.58
CA GLU A 88 -15.92 5.91 0.16
C GLU A 88 -15.70 6.06 -1.36
N GLU A 89 -14.69 5.39 -1.91
CA GLU A 89 -14.42 5.44 -3.34
C GLU A 89 -15.48 4.69 -4.16
N LEU A 90 -16.05 3.61 -3.63
CA LEU A 90 -17.21 2.94 -4.23
C LEU A 90 -18.44 3.86 -4.28
N ARG A 91 -18.75 4.56 -3.18
CA ARG A 91 -19.89 5.49 -3.13
C ARG A 91 -19.79 6.63 -4.14
N ARG A 92 -18.58 7.06 -4.48
CA ARG A 92 -18.33 8.13 -5.46
C ARG A 92 -18.44 7.68 -6.91
N LYS A 93 -18.16 6.41 -7.20
CA LYS A 93 -17.92 5.92 -8.57
C LYS A 93 -18.80 4.74 -8.98
N ASP A 94 -19.66 4.25 -8.08
CA ASP A 94 -20.49 3.04 -8.13
C ASP A 94 -19.72 1.72 -8.30
N GLN A 95 -18.59 1.74 -9.00
CA GLN A 95 -17.71 0.61 -9.26
C GLN A 95 -16.27 1.11 -9.26
N ILE A 96 -15.36 0.34 -8.67
CA ILE A 96 -13.93 0.67 -8.68
C ILE A 96 -13.10 -0.54 -9.07
N LYS A 97 -12.03 -0.29 -9.83
CA LYS A 97 -10.97 -1.26 -10.04
C LYS A 97 -9.82 -0.91 -9.10
N THR A 98 -9.42 -1.84 -8.25
CA THR A 98 -8.48 -1.57 -7.15
C THR A 98 -7.42 -2.66 -7.00
N ALA A 99 -6.29 -2.30 -6.43
CA ALA A 99 -5.27 -3.22 -5.95
C ALA A 99 -4.59 -2.66 -4.69
N LEU A 100 -4.31 -3.53 -3.72
CA LEU A 100 -3.38 -3.20 -2.64
C LEU A 100 -1.95 -3.40 -3.11
N VAL A 101 -1.06 -2.52 -2.67
CA VAL A 101 0.38 -2.62 -2.88
C VAL A 101 1.06 -2.49 -1.53
N VAL A 102 2.04 -3.34 -1.26
CA VAL A 102 2.92 -3.19 -0.10
C VAL A 102 4.35 -2.96 -0.56
N ASN A 103 5.07 -2.12 0.16
CA ASN A 103 6.51 -1.97 -0.02
C ASN A 103 7.23 -2.71 1.11
N ALA A 104 8.06 -3.68 0.76
CA ALA A 104 8.79 -4.52 1.70
C ALA A 104 10.29 -4.29 1.58
N THR A 105 10.97 -4.21 2.73
CA THR A 105 12.43 -4.20 2.81
C THR A 105 12.92 -5.59 3.19
N TYR A 106 13.82 -6.11 2.36
CA TYR A 106 14.56 -7.33 2.59
C TYR A 106 16.00 -6.99 2.91
N VAL A 107 16.64 -7.81 3.75
CA VAL A 107 18.05 -7.65 4.09
C VAL A 107 18.79 -8.97 3.99
N ASN A 108 20.03 -8.90 3.53
CA ASN A 108 20.97 -10.01 3.56
C ASN A 108 22.22 -9.57 4.33
N TYR A 109 22.65 -10.40 5.27
CA TYR A 109 23.88 -10.19 6.04
C TYR A 109 24.95 -11.16 5.57
N LYS A 110 26.00 -10.64 4.95
CA LYS A 110 27.12 -11.44 4.48
C LYS A 110 28.34 -11.23 5.38
N TYR A 111 28.80 -12.29 6.04
CA TYR A 111 30.00 -12.21 6.86
C TYR A 111 31.23 -11.87 6.01
N LYS A 112 32.02 -10.87 6.43
CA LYS A 112 33.20 -10.38 5.70
C LYS A 112 34.40 -11.34 5.78
N GLY A 113 34.31 -12.43 6.54
CA GLY A 113 35.39 -13.42 6.68
C GLY A 113 36.46 -13.06 7.71
N LYS A 114 36.27 -11.99 8.49
CA LYS A 114 37.20 -11.54 9.53
C LYS A 114 36.44 -10.92 10.70
N GLY A 115 36.91 -11.19 11.92
CA GLY A 115 36.37 -10.63 13.16
C GLY A 115 35.53 -11.63 13.96
N ASP A 116 34.80 -11.11 14.94
CA ASP A 116 33.85 -11.87 15.76
C ASP A 116 32.51 -12.00 15.01
N LEU A 117 31.92 -13.20 15.01
CA LEU A 117 30.60 -13.47 14.42
C LEU A 117 29.45 -12.76 15.15
N THR A 118 29.66 -12.35 16.41
CA THR A 118 28.66 -11.63 17.20
C THR A 118 28.64 -10.13 16.91
N ASP A 119 29.69 -9.61 16.26
CA ASP A 119 29.82 -8.20 15.94
C ASP A 119 29.26 -7.88 14.54
N LYS A 120 28.17 -7.11 14.52
CA LYS A 120 27.48 -6.68 13.30
C LYS A 120 28.38 -5.88 12.36
N ALA A 121 29.43 -5.22 12.84
CA ALA A 121 30.37 -4.49 11.98
C ALA A 121 31.13 -5.42 11.00
N ASN A 122 31.22 -6.71 11.33
CA ASN A 122 31.87 -7.73 10.51
C ASN A 122 30.97 -8.29 9.41
N TYR A 123 29.76 -7.77 9.26
CA TYR A 123 28.83 -8.14 8.19
C TYR A 123 28.71 -7.01 7.18
N GLU A 124 28.64 -7.37 5.91
CA GLU A 124 28.14 -6.52 4.83
C GLU A 124 26.61 -6.67 4.78
N THR A 125 25.91 -5.55 4.73
CA THR A 125 24.44 -5.53 4.68
C THR A 125 24.00 -5.10 3.29
N LYS A 126 23.19 -5.93 2.63
CA LYS A 126 22.53 -5.58 1.37
C LYS A 126 21.04 -5.42 1.63
N GLU A 127 20.50 -4.25 1.31
CA GLU A 127 19.06 -3.99 1.39
C GLU A 127 18.42 -4.09 0.01
N LEU A 128 17.22 -4.64 -0.05
CA LEU A 128 16.40 -4.72 -1.25
C LEU A 128 15.00 -4.22 -0.89
N ASN A 129 14.55 -3.15 -1.55
CA ASN A 129 13.21 -2.62 -1.41
C ASN A 129 12.37 -3.06 -2.62
N THR A 130 11.30 -3.81 -2.35
CA THR A 130 10.44 -4.39 -3.39
C THR A 130 8.99 -4.06 -3.13
N TYR A 131 8.28 -3.68 -4.19
CA TYR A 131 6.84 -3.52 -4.16
C TYR A 131 6.16 -4.83 -4.54
N HIS A 132 5.25 -5.28 -3.68
CA HIS A 132 4.41 -6.44 -3.92
C HIS A 132 2.98 -5.98 -4.14
N ARG A 133 2.55 -6.09 -5.39
CA ARG A 133 1.18 -5.76 -5.78
C ARG A 133 0.26 -6.95 -5.64
N GLY A 134 -0.86 -6.75 -4.97
CA GLY A 134 -1.95 -7.70 -4.85
C GLY A 134 -2.67 -7.98 -6.17
N LYS A 135 -3.60 -8.93 -6.12
CA LYS A 135 -4.44 -9.22 -7.26
C LYS A 135 -5.38 -8.05 -7.49
N MET A 136 -5.35 -7.48 -8.69
CA MET A 136 -6.29 -6.43 -9.08
C MET A 136 -7.71 -6.99 -9.10
N GLY A 137 -8.65 -6.28 -8.47
CA GLY A 137 -10.05 -6.66 -8.38
C GLY A 137 -10.97 -5.55 -8.87
N VAL A 138 -12.16 -5.94 -9.33
CA VAL A 138 -13.28 -5.02 -9.55
C VAL A 138 -14.21 -5.17 -8.36
N LEU A 139 -14.56 -4.05 -7.73
CA LEU A 139 -15.55 -3.98 -6.68
C LEU A 139 -16.80 -3.33 -7.28
N LEU A 140 -17.93 -4.03 -7.18
CA LEU A 140 -19.25 -3.56 -7.63
C LEU A 140 -20.13 -3.17 -6.45
N SER A 141 -19.81 -3.67 -5.26
CA SER A 141 -20.50 -3.36 -4.02
C SER A 141 -19.57 -3.47 -2.82
N GLU A 142 -20.00 -2.92 -1.69
CA GLU A 142 -19.25 -3.03 -0.43
C GLU A 142 -19.07 -4.50 0.03
N LYS A 143 -19.97 -5.40 -0.38
CA LYS A 143 -19.92 -6.83 -0.05
C LYS A 143 -18.74 -7.55 -0.71
N ASP A 144 -18.19 -6.99 -1.78
CA ASP A 144 -17.06 -7.56 -2.51
C ASP A 144 -15.71 -7.28 -1.82
N ILE A 145 -15.69 -6.34 -0.86
CA ILE A 145 -14.45 -5.86 -0.22
C ILE A 145 -13.74 -6.99 0.52
N ASP A 146 -14.44 -7.74 1.37
CA ASP A 146 -13.82 -8.79 2.19
C ASP A 146 -13.23 -9.91 1.33
N GLU A 147 -13.93 -10.32 0.28
CA GLU A 147 -13.44 -11.32 -0.66
C GLU A 147 -12.20 -10.79 -1.42
N HIS A 148 -12.22 -9.53 -1.83
CA HIS A 148 -11.07 -8.89 -2.48
C HIS A 148 -9.85 -8.81 -1.55
N LEU A 149 -10.04 -8.45 -0.28
CA LEU A 149 -8.97 -8.43 0.71
C LEU A 149 -8.38 -9.83 0.93
N ALA A 150 -9.22 -10.86 1.09
CA ALA A 150 -8.76 -12.23 1.28
C ALA A 150 -7.92 -12.73 0.08
N LYS A 151 -8.39 -12.48 -1.16
CA LYS A 151 -7.65 -12.81 -2.39
C LYS A 151 -6.31 -12.06 -2.47
N THR A 152 -6.29 -10.81 -2.02
CA THR A 152 -5.10 -9.96 -2.07
C THR A 152 -4.05 -10.40 -1.05
N VAL A 153 -4.45 -10.74 0.18
CA VAL A 153 -3.57 -11.31 1.22
C VAL A 153 -2.79 -12.49 0.66
N SER A 154 -3.51 -13.50 0.16
CA SER A 154 -2.88 -14.72 -0.35
C SER A 154 -1.93 -14.46 -1.52
N HIS A 155 -2.25 -13.48 -2.38
CA HIS A 155 -1.42 -13.14 -3.53
C HIS A 155 -0.12 -12.44 -3.12
N ILE A 156 -0.19 -11.50 -2.18
CA ILE A 156 0.99 -10.77 -1.70
C ILE A 156 1.87 -11.69 -0.85
N ASP A 157 1.28 -12.50 0.03
CA ASP A 157 2.03 -13.48 0.82
C ASP A 157 2.83 -14.43 -0.07
N LYS A 158 2.20 -14.94 -1.14
CA LYS A 158 2.88 -15.79 -2.10
C LYS A 158 4.06 -15.07 -2.75
N LYS A 159 3.89 -13.80 -3.18
CA LYS A 159 5.00 -13.02 -3.79
C LYS A 159 6.15 -12.79 -2.82
N ILE A 160 5.86 -12.50 -1.55
CA ILE A 160 6.90 -12.36 -0.52
C ILE A 160 7.62 -13.69 -0.31
N SER A 161 6.89 -14.79 -0.23
CA SER A 161 7.46 -16.14 -0.09
C SER A 161 8.35 -16.50 -1.30
N ASP A 162 7.85 -16.28 -2.52
CA ASP A 162 8.58 -16.57 -3.76
C ASP A 162 9.86 -15.72 -3.84
N GLN A 163 9.80 -14.44 -3.44
CA GLN A 163 10.97 -13.56 -3.36
C GLN A 163 12.04 -14.10 -2.40
N LEU A 164 11.64 -14.57 -1.21
CA LEU A 164 12.57 -15.11 -0.21
C LEU A 164 13.18 -16.46 -0.64
N ILE A 165 12.46 -17.23 -1.45
CA ILE A 165 12.99 -18.48 -2.04
C ILE A 165 13.99 -18.17 -3.15
N LEU A 166 13.67 -17.21 -4.03
CA LEU A 166 14.52 -16.82 -5.16
C LEU A 166 15.80 -16.12 -4.68
N GLU A 167 15.68 -15.18 -3.75
CA GLU A 167 16.79 -14.44 -3.16
C GLU A 167 17.30 -15.13 -1.89
N SER A 168 17.80 -16.35 -2.03
CA SER A 168 18.30 -17.15 -0.91
C SER A 168 19.27 -16.36 -0.02
N GLY A 169 19.03 -16.40 1.30
CA GLY A 169 19.78 -15.67 2.32
C GLY A 169 19.28 -14.25 2.60
N PHE A 170 18.32 -13.74 1.83
CA PHE A 170 17.55 -12.57 2.27
C PHE A 170 16.51 -12.97 3.30
N ILE A 171 16.25 -12.05 4.23
CA ILE A 171 15.15 -12.12 5.18
C ILE A 171 14.29 -10.88 5.06
N LEU A 172 12.99 -11.02 5.34
CA LEU A 172 12.09 -9.89 5.41
C LEU A 172 12.39 -9.08 6.69
N ARG A 173 12.76 -7.80 6.52
CA ARG A 173 13.05 -6.90 7.63
C ARG A 173 11.79 -6.25 8.18
N TYR A 174 10.99 -5.67 7.30
CA TYR A 174 9.68 -5.09 7.62
C TYR A 174 8.98 -4.66 6.33
N ILE A 175 7.68 -4.42 6.45
CA ILE A 175 6.88 -3.70 5.47
C ILE A 175 6.97 -2.20 5.81
N ASN A 176 7.21 -1.33 4.84
CA ASN A 176 7.32 0.12 5.05
C ASN A 176 5.96 0.80 5.02
N TYR A 177 5.19 0.52 3.98
CA TYR A 177 3.87 1.08 3.77
C TYR A 177 2.99 0.11 2.98
N ILE A 178 1.69 0.33 3.14
CA ILE A 178 0.63 -0.26 2.34
C ILE A 178 -0.13 0.87 1.66
N SER A 179 -0.48 0.69 0.39
CA SER A 179 -1.22 1.68 -0.39
C SER A 179 -2.37 1.05 -1.16
N ILE A 180 -3.41 1.84 -1.40
CA ILE A 180 -4.55 1.48 -2.25
C ILE A 180 -4.40 2.22 -3.57
N GLU A 181 -4.32 1.47 -4.66
CA GLU A 181 -4.36 2.02 -6.01
C GLU A 181 -5.75 1.85 -6.60
N ILE A 182 -6.36 2.93 -7.07
CA ILE A 182 -7.62 2.90 -7.82
C ILE A 182 -7.36 3.29 -9.27
N TYR A 183 -8.01 2.56 -10.17
CA TYR A 183 -7.92 2.75 -11.61
C TYR A 183 -9.25 3.23 -12.17
N PRO A 184 -9.21 4.10 -13.20
CA PRO A 184 -10.41 4.46 -13.95
C PRO A 184 -11.08 3.19 -14.50
N PHE A 185 -12.36 3.02 -14.20
CA PHE A 185 -13.18 2.00 -14.83
C PHE A 185 -13.90 2.65 -16.02
N CYS A 186 -13.33 2.54 -17.22
CA CYS A 186 -14.03 2.92 -18.43
C CYS A 186 -14.97 1.77 -18.81
N ARG A 187 -16.29 2.00 -18.70
CA ARG A 187 -17.24 1.14 -19.42
C ARG A 187 -16.97 1.31 -20.92
N ALA A 188 -16.96 0.20 -21.66
CA ALA A 188 -17.19 0.32 -23.10
C ALA A 188 -18.59 0.93 -23.21
N THR A 189 -18.67 2.20 -23.60
CA THR A 189 -19.93 2.76 -24.04
C THR A 189 -20.35 1.94 -25.24
N ASP A 190 -21.43 1.18 -25.12
CA ASP A 190 -22.17 0.67 -26.26
C ASP A 190 -22.48 1.88 -27.14
N ARG A 191 -21.67 2.06 -28.19
CA ARG A 191 -22.11 2.84 -29.34
C ARG A 191 -23.21 1.99 -29.93
N GLY A 192 -24.44 2.33 -29.56
CA GLY A 192 -25.61 1.94 -30.33
C GLY A 192 -25.41 2.49 -31.72
N ASP A 193 -24.97 1.63 -32.63
CA ASP A 193 -25.17 1.84 -34.05
C ASP A 193 -26.67 1.61 -34.29
N GLU A 194 -27.46 2.66 -34.06
CA GLU A 194 -28.74 2.83 -34.74
C GLU A 194 -28.43 3.41 -36.11
N SER A 195 -28.49 2.55 -37.15
CA SER A 195 -28.68 2.92 -38.56
C SER A 195 -29.27 1.73 -39.31
#